data_AF-A0A1D0A0K8-F1
#
_entry.id   AF-A0A1D0A0K8-F1
#
_cell.length_a   1.000
_cell.length_b   1.000
_cell.length_c   1.000
_cell.angle_alpha   90.00
_cell.angle_beta   90.00
_cell.angle_gamma   90.00
#
_symmetry.space_group_name_H-M   'P 1'
#
loop_
_entity.id
_entity.type
_entity.pdbx_description
1 polymer ?
#
loop_
_entity_poly.entity_id
_entity_poly.type
_entity_poly.pdbx_seq_one_letter_code
_entity_poly.pdbx_strand_id
1 'polypeptide(L)'
;FKDNADRTTRVDFNAKNILIDNFLEINNRVGSGAGRKASSTVLTLQASEGITSDKNAEISLYDGATLNLASSSVKLMGNVWMGR
;
A
#
# COMPACT_ATOMS: atom_id res chain seq x y z
N PHE A 1 -10.05 1.20 -10.09
CA PHE A 1 -11.18 2.10 -10.43
C PHE A 1 -12.48 1.40 -10.11
N LYS A 2 -13.49 2.14 -9.65
CA LYS A 2 -14.85 1.61 -9.49
C LYS A 2 -15.49 1.41 -10.86
N ASP A 3 -16.06 0.24 -11.05
CA ASP A 3 -16.80 -0.19 -12.22
C ASP A 3 -17.94 -1.13 -11.80
N ASN A 4 -18.75 -1.58 -12.74
CA ASN A 4 -19.93 -2.41 -12.45
C ASN A 4 -19.59 -3.81 -11.89
N ALA A 5 -18.30 -4.18 -11.87
CA ALA A 5 -17.83 -5.46 -11.35
C ALA A 5 -17.15 -5.29 -9.98
N ASP A 6 -17.07 -4.07 -9.43
CA ASP A 6 -16.48 -3.74 -8.13
C ASP A 6 -15.13 -4.42 -7.88
N ARG A 7 -14.26 -4.40 -8.89
CA ARG A 7 -13.00 -5.15 -8.86
C ARG A 7 -12.05 -4.63 -7.77
N THR A 8 -11.30 -5.55 -7.18
CA THR A 8 -10.18 -5.29 -6.27
C THR A 8 -8.86 -5.48 -6.98
N THR A 9 -7.99 -4.48 -6.95
CA THR A 9 -6.59 -4.67 -7.39
C THR A 9 -5.89 -5.58 -6.37
N ARG A 10 -5.21 -6.62 -6.84
CA ARG A 10 -4.34 -7.46 -6.01
C ARG A 10 -2.92 -7.30 -6.53
N VAL A 11 -2.07 -6.69 -5.71
CA VAL A 11 -0.66 -6.48 -6.01
C VAL A 11 0.14 -7.27 -5.00
N ASP A 12 0.95 -8.20 -5.46
CA ASP A 12 1.68 -9.11 -4.60
C ASP A 12 3.18 -9.04 -4.92
N PHE A 13 3.99 -8.83 -3.89
CA PHE A 13 5.44 -8.89 -3.97
C PHE A 13 5.95 -10.05 -3.12
N ASN A 14 6.88 -10.83 -3.68
CA ASN A 14 7.59 -11.89 -2.97
C ASN A 14 9.09 -11.68 -3.16
N ALA A 15 9.76 -11.24 -2.10
CA ALA A 15 11.14 -10.80 -2.16
C ALA A 15 11.96 -11.29 -0.95
N LYS A 16 13.28 -11.11 -1.03
CA LYS A 16 14.18 -11.34 0.10
C LYS A 16 14.03 -10.24 1.15
N ASN A 17 14.20 -8.99 0.71
CA ASN A 17 13.96 -7.78 1.50
C ASN A 17 13.04 -6.85 0.71
N ILE A 18 12.22 -6.09 1.43
CA ILE A 18 11.43 -4.99 0.85
C ILE A 18 11.80 -3.72 1.59
N LEU A 19 12.29 -2.73 0.84
CA LEU A 19 12.72 -1.42 1.33
C LEU A 19 11.75 -0.36 0.82
N ILE A 20 11.07 0.34 1.72
CA ILE A 20 10.19 1.47 1.41
C ILE A 20 10.94 2.75 1.77
N ASP A 21 11.72 3.25 0.81
CA ASP A 21 12.67 4.35 1.08
C ASP A 21 12.11 5.75 0.77
N ASN A 22 10.85 5.82 0.33
CA ASN A 22 10.17 7.07 0.00
C ASN A 22 8.67 6.91 0.32
N PHE A 23 7.77 7.54 -0.42
CA PHE A 23 6.33 7.41 -0.19
C PHE A 23 5.70 6.21 -0.93
N LEU A 24 4.64 5.66 -0.34
CA LEU A 24 3.76 4.66 -0.92
C LEU A 24 2.30 5.00 -0.59
N GLU A 25 1.53 5.35 -1.61
CA GLU A 25 0.11 5.65 -1.46
C GLU A 25 -0.73 4.50 -2.04
N ILE A 26 -1.55 3.86 -1.20
CA ILE A 26 -2.35 2.68 -1.58
C ILE A 26 -3.80 3.10 -1.75
N ASN A 27 -4.36 2.82 -2.93
CA ASN A 27 -5.72 3.18 -3.33
C ASN A 27 -6.01 4.69 -3.31
N ASN A 28 -5.01 5.51 -3.61
CA ASN A 28 -5.16 6.96 -3.63
C ASN A 28 -6.14 7.47 -4.69
N ARG A 29 -6.52 8.74 -4.53
CA ARG A 29 -7.36 9.44 -5.51
C ARG A 29 -6.58 9.64 -6.81
N VAL A 30 -7.21 9.29 -7.92
CA VAL A 30 -6.70 9.66 -9.25
C VAL A 30 -7.13 11.09 -9.59
N GLY A 31 -6.15 11.98 -9.76
CA GLY A 31 -6.37 13.39 -10.12
C GLY A 31 -7.08 14.20 -9.04
N SER A 32 -7.82 15.24 -9.45
CA SER A 32 -8.56 16.14 -8.54
C SER A 32 -9.91 15.59 -8.07
N GLY A 33 -10.34 14.42 -8.56
CA GLY A 33 -11.56 13.73 -8.10
C GLY A 33 -12.80 13.83 -9.01
N ALA A 34 -12.68 14.50 -10.17
CA ALA A 34 -13.75 14.60 -11.18
C ALA A 34 -13.96 13.31 -12.01
N GLY A 35 -13.00 12.38 -11.99
CA GLY A 35 -13.07 11.10 -12.70
C GLY A 35 -13.71 9.96 -11.91
N ARG A 36 -13.62 8.75 -12.45
CA ARG A 36 -14.06 7.52 -11.77
C ARG A 36 -13.38 7.39 -10.41
N LYS A 37 -14.16 7.02 -9.39
CA LYS A 37 -13.66 6.81 -8.03
C LYS A 37 -12.74 5.59 -7.96
N ALA A 38 -11.90 5.54 -6.93
CA ALA A 38 -11.18 4.33 -6.56
C ALA A 38 -12.18 3.23 -6.14
N SER A 39 -11.78 1.97 -6.31
CA SER A 39 -12.53 0.81 -5.82
C SER A 39 -11.81 0.35 -4.55
N SER A 40 -11.29 -0.87 -4.54
CA SER A 40 -10.42 -1.40 -3.49
C SER A 40 -9.09 -1.88 -4.05
N THR A 41 -8.08 -1.90 -3.19
CA THR A 41 -6.74 -2.44 -3.48
C THR A 41 -6.23 -3.23 -2.28
N VAL A 42 -5.77 -4.45 -2.53
CA VAL A 42 -5.00 -5.26 -1.59
C VAL A 42 -3.56 -5.29 -2.08
N LEU A 43 -2.63 -4.80 -1.26
CA LEU A 43 -1.20 -4.92 -1.46
C LEU A 43 -0.65 -5.94 -0.47
N THR A 44 0.01 -6.99 -0.96
CA THR A 44 0.72 -7.98 -0.14
C THR A 44 2.21 -7.81 -0.33
N LEU A 45 2.92 -7.51 0.76
CA LEU A 45 4.37 -7.47 0.80
C LEU A 45 4.85 -8.70 1.57
N GLN A 46 5.41 -9.68 0.84
CA GLN A 46 6.02 -10.87 1.43
C GLN A 46 7.54 -10.76 1.31
N ALA A 47 8.21 -10.77 2.46
CA ALA A 47 9.67 -10.74 2.55
C ALA A 47 10.19 -11.86 3.45
N SER A 48 11.24 -12.55 3.02
CA SER A 48 11.84 -13.64 3.81
C SER A 48 12.76 -13.13 4.94
N GLU A 49 13.42 -11.98 4.75
CA GLU A 49 14.35 -11.39 5.72
C GLU A 49 13.78 -10.17 6.44
N GLY A 50 13.12 -9.25 5.72
CA GLY A 50 12.63 -8.03 6.34
C GLY A 50 11.83 -7.11 5.42
N ILE A 51 10.91 -6.38 6.04
CA ILE A 51 10.24 -5.22 5.45
C ILE A 51 10.63 -4.01 6.28
N THR A 52 11.33 -3.05 5.70
CA THR A 52 11.77 -1.84 6.40
C THR A 52 11.37 -0.59 5.64
N SER A 53 11.23 0.54 6.34
CA SER A 53 11.08 1.84 5.70
C SER A 53 12.13 2.83 6.17
N ASP A 54 12.44 3.83 5.33
CA ASP A 54 13.18 5.01 5.77
C ASP A 54 12.36 5.82 6.80
N LYS A 55 13.05 6.64 7.61
CA LYS A 55 12.41 7.53 8.60
C LYS A 55 11.53 8.62 7.96
N ASN A 56 11.82 8.99 6.71
CA ASN A 56 11.06 9.99 5.96
C ASN A 56 10.05 9.35 5.00
N ALA A 57 9.97 8.02 4.96
CA ALA A 57 8.97 7.32 4.18
C ALA A 57 7.56 7.67 4.70
N GLU A 58 6.61 7.81 3.79
CA GLU A 58 5.19 7.95 4.13
C GLU A 58 4.40 6.85 3.46
N ILE A 59 3.76 5.99 4.26
CA ILE A 59 2.86 4.95 3.78
C ILE A 59 1.43 5.38 4.10
N SER A 60 0.66 5.69 3.06
CA SER A 60 -0.70 6.21 3.20
C SER A 60 -1.71 5.23 2.62
N LEU A 61 -2.60 4.73 3.48
CA LEU A 61 -3.71 3.85 3.13
C LEU A 61 -5.00 4.67 3.07
N TYR A 62 -5.55 4.78 1.87
CA TYR A 62 -6.83 5.46 1.63
C TYR A 62 -8.01 4.48 1.78
N ASP A 63 -9.23 5.00 1.79
CA ASP A 63 -10.45 4.17 1.81
C ASP A 63 -10.38 3.03 0.77
N GLY A 64 -10.74 1.82 1.16
CA GLY A 64 -10.65 0.62 0.32
C GLY A 64 -9.24 0.02 0.15
N ALA A 65 -8.21 0.54 0.83
CA ALA A 65 -6.87 -0.06 0.86
C ALA A 65 -6.75 -1.16 1.93
N THR A 66 -5.98 -2.20 1.61
CA THR A 66 -5.49 -3.20 2.57
C THR A 66 -4.01 -3.44 2.31
N LEU A 67 -3.20 -3.45 3.36
CA LEU A 67 -1.78 -3.76 3.32
C LEU A 67 -1.49 -5.01 4.16
N ASN A 68 -1.15 -6.11 3.51
CA ASN A 68 -0.71 -7.34 4.16
C ASN A 68 0.82 -7.35 4.22
N LEU A 69 1.38 -7.55 5.41
CA LEU A 69 2.82 -7.65 5.63
C LEU A 69 3.15 -9.06 6.13
N ALA A 70 3.85 -9.84 5.31
CA ALA A 70 4.25 -11.21 5.62
C ALA A 70 5.77 -11.29 5.67
N SER A 71 6.34 -11.10 6.85
CA SER A 71 7.78 -11.18 7.10
C SER A 71 8.03 -11.51 8.57
N SER A 72 9.17 -12.14 8.85
CA SER A 72 9.64 -12.37 10.22
C SER A 72 10.02 -11.07 10.94
N SER A 73 10.33 -10.01 10.19
CA SER A 73 10.61 -8.68 10.72
C SER A 73 9.98 -7.59 9.85
N VAL A 74 9.21 -6.72 10.51
CA VAL A 74 8.63 -5.52 9.91
C VAL A 74 9.01 -4.33 10.78
N LYS A 75 9.66 -3.32 10.19
CA LYS A 75 10.07 -2.09 10.87
C LYS A 75 9.78 -0.88 9.99
N LEU A 76 8.60 -0.31 10.16
CA LEU A 76 8.19 0.92 9.48
C LEU A 76 8.63 2.10 10.35
N MET A 77 9.71 2.76 9.95
CA MET A 77 10.34 3.85 10.71
C MET A 77 9.75 5.21 10.39
N GLY A 78 9.09 5.33 9.23
CA GLY A 78 8.43 6.55 8.77
C GLY A 78 6.96 6.61 9.19
N ASN A 79 6.22 7.57 8.64
CA ASN A 79 4.82 7.76 8.97
C ASN A 79 3.94 6.71 8.28
N VAL A 80 3.01 6.15 9.03
CA VAL A 80 1.95 5.28 8.50
C VAL A 80 0.61 5.93 8.78
N TRP A 81 -0.09 6.33 7.71
CA TRP A 81 -1.41 6.94 7.78
C TRP A 81 -2.46 5.94 7.33
N MET A 82 -3.47 5.73 8.17
CA MET A 82 -4.61 4.85 7.86
C MET A 82 -5.90 5.66 7.86
N GLY A 83 -6.65 5.61 6.74
CA GLY A 83 -7.95 6.27 6.61
C GLY A 83 -7.88 7.72 6.15
N ARG A 84 -6.99 8.02 5.18
CA ARG A 84 -6.88 9.35 4.55
C ARG A 84 -7.90 9.55 3.42
#